data_AF-A0A645IUN6-F1
#
_entry.id   AF-A0A645IUN6-F1
#
_cell.length_a   1.000
_cell.length_b   1.000
_cell.length_c   1.000
_cell.angle_alpha   90.00
_cell.angle_beta   90.00
_cell.angle_gamma   90.00
#
_symmetry.space_group_name_H-M   'P 1'
#
loop_
_entity.id
_entity.type
_entity.pdbx_description
1 polymer ?
#
loop_
_entity_poly.entity_id
_entity_poly.type
_entity_poly.pdbx_seq_one_letter_code
_entity_poly.pdbx_strand_id
1 'polypeptide(L)'
;MANWLFIYMAGAYIGRHWRQTIEEGLHQKAIAAVLCICSVLSFIMLQQHPSLYWTLLYYLSGAMLIWYLLCLIRLPQAREWMGNTFYIYAVHFMIIQFGNKVVHKMAGDSMYIGMLLFVVLPVVVVIFCYYTSRFMARYTPGIWKILSGNR
;
A
#
# COMPACT_ATOMS: atom_id res chain seq x y z
N MET A 1 -16.77 -0.99 -11.05
CA MET A 1 -15.32 -0.80 -10.87
C MET A 1 -15.09 -0.11 -9.54
N ALA A 2 -14.18 -0.62 -8.69
CA ALA A 2 -13.87 0.04 -7.42
C ALA A 2 -13.15 1.38 -7.68
N ASN A 3 -13.60 2.45 -7.03
CA ASN A 3 -12.90 3.73 -7.10
C ASN A 3 -11.73 3.71 -6.12
N TRP A 4 -10.60 3.16 -6.56
CA TRP A 4 -9.38 3.03 -5.77
C TRP A 4 -8.90 4.39 -5.23
N LEU A 5 -9.05 5.46 -6.02
CA LEU A 5 -8.69 6.81 -5.60
C LEU A 5 -9.43 7.22 -4.32
N PHE A 6 -10.71 6.91 -4.21
CA PHE A 6 -11.50 7.23 -3.01
C PHE A 6 -10.97 6.51 -1.77
N ILE A 7 -10.66 5.21 -1.87
CA ILE A 7 -10.11 4.43 -0.75
C ILE A 7 -8.77 5.00 -0.31
N TYR A 8 -7.89 5.33 -1.26
CA TYR A 8 -6.59 5.93 -0.96
C TYR A 8 -6.71 7.32 -0.33
N MET A 9 -7.60 8.17 -0.83
CA MET A 9 -7.84 9.51 -0.26
C MET A 9 -8.43 9.42 1.14
N ALA A 10 -9.39 8.53 1.37
CA ALA A 10 -9.98 8.30 2.69
C ALA A 10 -8.92 7.81 3.68
N GLY A 11 -8.12 6.80 3.31
CA GLY A 11 -7.02 6.29 4.13
C GLY A 11 -5.96 7.36 4.43
N ALA A 12 -5.56 8.15 3.43
CA ALA A 12 -4.59 9.23 3.59
C ALA A 12 -5.13 10.35 4.51
N TYR A 13 -6.39 10.72 4.37
CA TYR A 13 -7.04 11.73 5.22
C TYR A 13 -7.12 11.25 6.68
N ILE A 14 -7.62 10.04 6.90
CA ILE A 14 -7.73 9.43 8.23
C ILE A 14 -6.34 9.28 8.86
N GLY A 15 -5.36 8.76 8.11
CA GLY A 15 -3.97 8.62 8.56
C GLY A 15 -3.25 9.93 8.86
N ARG A 16 -3.69 11.06 8.28
CA ARG A 16 -3.09 12.37 8.52
C ARG A 16 -3.74 13.12 9.68
N HIS A 17 -5.07 13.08 9.77
CA HIS A 17 -5.83 13.93 10.70
C HIS A 17 -6.33 13.19 11.95
N TRP A 18 -6.57 11.88 11.86
CA TRP A 18 -7.24 11.09 12.91
C TRP A 18 -6.39 9.95 13.45
N ARG A 19 -5.09 9.92 13.09
CA ARG A 19 -4.17 8.84 13.48
C ARG A 19 -4.06 8.66 15.00
N GLN A 20 -3.81 9.75 15.73
CA GLN A 20 -3.65 9.70 17.19
C GLN A 20 -4.94 9.21 17.85
N THR A 21 -6.09 9.76 17.46
CA THR A 21 -7.40 9.35 17.99
C THR A 21 -7.70 7.87 17.75
N ILE A 22 -7.32 7.34 16.58
CA ILE A 22 -7.54 5.92 16.25
C ILE A 22 -6.55 5.03 17.01
N GLU A 23 -5.27 5.38 17.04
CA GLU A 23 -4.23 4.61 17.73
C GLU A 23 -4.43 4.62 19.27
N GLU A 24 -4.96 5.70 19.84
CA GLU A 24 -5.30 5.81 21.28
C GLU A 24 -6.62 5.10 21.63
N GLY A 25 -7.65 5.20 20.78
CA GLY A 25 -8.94 4.50 20.95
C GLY A 25 -8.88 2.99 20.69
N LEU A 26 -7.74 2.51 20.17
CA LEU A 26 -7.54 1.15 19.66
C LEU A 26 -7.60 0.05 20.73
N HIS A 27 -7.50 0.39 22.02
CA HIS A 27 -7.59 -0.63 23.06
C HIS A 27 -9.02 -1.18 23.28
N GLN A 28 -10.03 -0.62 22.60
CA GLN A 28 -11.39 -1.12 22.65
C GLN A 28 -11.62 -2.30 21.70
N LYS A 29 -11.66 -3.51 22.26
CA LYS A 29 -12.01 -4.77 21.54
C LYS A 29 -13.34 -4.68 20.77
N ALA A 30 -14.26 -3.82 21.22
CA ALA A 30 -15.53 -3.57 20.55
C ALA A 30 -15.34 -2.98 19.13
N ILE A 31 -14.37 -2.09 18.93
CA ILE A 31 -14.09 -1.47 17.62
C ILE A 31 -13.61 -2.54 16.62
N ALA A 32 -12.72 -3.43 17.05
CA ALA A 32 -12.25 -4.54 16.21
C ALA A 32 -13.38 -5.50 15.83
N ALA A 33 -14.26 -5.82 16.79
CA ALA A 33 -15.43 -6.66 16.53
C ALA A 33 -16.37 -6.00 15.51
N VAL A 34 -16.66 -4.70 15.65
CA VAL A 34 -17.48 -3.95 14.69
C VAL A 34 -16.84 -3.93 13.31
N LEU A 35 -15.55 -3.61 13.20
CA LEU A 35 -14.84 -3.60 11.92
C LEU A 35 -14.83 -4.98 11.25
N CYS A 36 -14.66 -6.04 12.03
CA CYS A 36 -14.73 -7.43 11.55
C CYS A 36 -16.12 -7.78 11.04
N ILE A 37 -17.18 -7.50 11.82
CA ILE A 37 -18.56 -7.72 11.43
C ILE A 37 -18.89 -6.94 10.16
N CYS A 38 -18.51 -5.65 10.09
CA CYS A 38 -18.70 -4.83 8.90
C CYS A 38 -17.97 -5.40 7.67
N SER A 39 -16.75 -5.91 7.84
CA SER A 39 -15.98 -6.53 6.74
C SER A 39 -16.64 -7.83 6.24
N VAL A 40 -17.12 -8.68 7.14
CA VAL A 40 -17.77 -9.94 6.78
C VAL A 40 -19.14 -9.70 6.15
N LEU A 41 -19.96 -8.82 6.73
CA LEU A 41 -21.28 -8.49 6.19
C LEU A 41 -21.18 -7.84 4.81
N SER A 42 -20.25 -6.89 4.64
CA SER A 42 -20.02 -6.26 3.33
C SER A 42 -19.52 -7.27 2.29
N PHE A 43 -18.71 -8.26 2.67
CA PHE A 43 -18.30 -9.34 1.78
C PHE A 43 -19.49 -10.22 1.34
N ILE A 44 -20.34 -10.65 2.28
CA ILE A 44 -21.54 -11.45 1.96
C ILE A 44 -22.47 -10.67 1.03
N MET A 45 -22.72 -9.40 1.33
CA MET A 45 -23.56 -8.53 0.50
C MET A 45 -22.95 -8.28 -0.87
N LEU A 46 -21.62 -8.19 -0.99
CA LEU A 46 -20.94 -8.04 -2.27
C LEU A 46 -21.14 -9.27 -3.17
N GLN A 47 -21.16 -10.48 -2.59
CA GLN A 47 -21.43 -11.72 -3.33
C GLN A 47 -22.88 -11.80 -3.82
N GLN A 48 -23.83 -11.34 -3.02
CA GLN A 48 -25.26 -11.38 -3.37
C GLN A 48 -25.68 -10.24 -4.31
N HIS A 49 -25.13 -9.05 -4.07
CA HIS A 49 -25.49 -7.82 -4.77
C HIS A 49 -24.23 -7.00 -5.09
N PRO A 50 -23.57 -7.27 -6.24
CA PRO A 50 -22.38 -6.54 -6.64
C PRO A 50 -22.68 -5.04 -6.78
N SER A 51 -22.23 -4.25 -5.81
CA SER A 51 -22.44 -2.80 -5.78
C SER A 51 -21.16 -2.07 -5.38
N LEU A 52 -21.03 -0.82 -5.84
CA LEU A 52 -19.91 0.04 -5.49
C LEU A 52 -19.87 0.33 -3.99
N TYR A 53 -21.03 0.49 -3.35
CA TYR A 53 -21.15 0.71 -1.91
C TYR A 53 -20.55 -0.45 -1.11
N TRP A 54 -20.95 -1.69 -1.40
CA TRP A 54 -20.45 -2.86 -0.68
C TRP A 54 -18.96 -3.07 -0.91
N THR A 55 -18.48 -2.78 -2.13
CA THR A 55 -17.07 -2.84 -2.48
C THR A 55 -16.24 -1.86 -1.62
N LEU A 56 -16.68 -0.61 -1.52
CA LEU A 56 -15.98 0.42 -0.73
C LEU A 56 -16.01 0.08 0.76
N LEU A 57 -17.16 -0.34 1.29
CA LEU A 57 -17.31 -0.68 2.70
C LEU A 57 -16.41 -1.86 3.09
N TYR A 58 -16.35 -2.89 2.24
CA TYR A 58 -15.46 -4.05 2.42
C TYR A 58 -14.00 -3.63 2.50
N TYR A 59 -13.50 -2.86 1.53
CA TYR A 59 -12.10 -2.44 1.51
C TYR A 59 -11.74 -1.48 2.65
N LEU A 60 -12.62 -0.53 3.00
CA LEU A 60 -12.35 0.42 4.08
C LEU A 60 -12.36 -0.25 5.45
N SER A 61 -13.38 -1.05 5.74
CA SER A 61 -13.47 -1.78 7.02
C SER A 61 -12.36 -2.82 7.17
N GLY A 62 -12.04 -3.53 6.09
CA GLY A 62 -10.93 -4.49 6.06
C GLY A 62 -9.57 -3.81 6.27
N ALA A 63 -9.29 -2.70 5.59
CA ALA A 63 -8.05 -1.93 5.76
C ALA A 63 -7.92 -1.38 7.19
N MET A 64 -9.00 -0.86 7.77
CA MET A 64 -9.00 -0.39 9.16
C MET A 64 -8.82 -1.53 10.16
N LEU A 65 -9.41 -2.70 9.91
CA LEU A 65 -9.19 -3.88 10.75
C LEU A 65 -7.73 -4.34 10.71
N ILE A 66 -7.11 -4.37 9.53
CA ILE A 66 -5.69 -4.71 9.39
C ILE A 66 -4.83 -3.67 10.13
N TRP A 67 -5.11 -2.37 9.98
CA TRP A 67 -4.40 -1.33 10.72
C TRP A 67 -4.54 -1.55 12.24
N TYR A 68 -5.76 -1.83 12.72
CA TYR A 68 -6.00 -2.16 14.12
C TYR A 68 -5.11 -3.31 14.60
N LEU A 69 -5.09 -4.43 13.87
CA LEU A 69 -4.30 -5.61 14.22
C LEU A 69 -2.79 -5.34 14.20
N LEU A 70 -2.33 -4.52 13.25
CA LEU A 70 -0.91 -4.15 13.15
C LEU A 70 -0.43 -3.33 14.34
N CYS A 71 -1.28 -2.46 14.89
CA CYS A 71 -0.95 -1.70 16.09
C CYS A 71 -0.97 -2.51 17.39
N LEU A 72 -1.63 -3.68 17.41
CA LEU A 72 -1.52 -4.62 18.54
C LEU A 72 -0.12 -5.27 18.60
N ILE A 73 0.62 -5.24 17.50
CA ILE A 73 1.95 -5.81 17.38
C ILE A 73 2.98 -4.69 17.51
N ARG A 74 4.07 -4.94 18.25
CA ARG A 74 5.20 -4.01 18.30
C ARG A 74 5.98 -4.09 16.99
N LEU A 75 5.65 -3.22 16.03
CA LEU A 75 6.37 -3.13 14.77
C LEU A 75 7.77 -2.52 14.98
N PRO A 76 8.79 -2.97 14.22
CA PRO A 76 10.10 -2.36 14.24
C PRO A 76 10.03 -0.91 13.72
N GLN A 77 10.96 -0.07 14.17
CA GLN A 77 11.06 1.29 13.64
C GLN A 77 11.29 1.26 12.12
N ALA A 78 10.59 2.16 11.42
CA ALA A 78 10.71 2.27 9.97
C ALA A 78 12.15 2.62 9.59
N ARG A 79 12.76 1.82 8.72
CA ARG A 79 14.10 2.08 8.17
C ARG A 79 14.02 3.22 7.15
N GLU A 80 15.13 3.91 6.90
CA GLU A 80 15.17 5.06 5.98
C GLU A 80 14.58 4.78 4.59
N TRP A 81 14.84 3.60 4.03
CA TRP A 81 14.30 3.19 2.73
C TRP A 81 12.78 3.02 2.71
N MET A 82 12.15 2.82 3.88
CA MET A 82 10.69 2.71 4.03
C MET A 82 10.01 4.08 4.02
N GLY A 83 10.75 5.18 4.23
CA GLY A 83 10.20 6.53 4.23
C GLY A 83 9.73 7.01 2.85
N ASN A 84 10.32 6.45 1.79
CA ASN A 84 10.10 6.86 0.40
C ASN A 84 8.84 6.24 -0.23
N THR A 85 7.78 6.01 0.54
CA THR A 85 6.57 5.28 0.07
C THR A 85 5.92 5.91 -1.15
N PHE A 86 5.81 7.25 -1.18
CA PHE A 86 5.22 7.97 -2.31
C PHE A 86 6.07 7.85 -3.58
N TYR A 87 7.39 7.96 -3.45
CA TYR A 87 8.31 7.81 -4.56
C TYR A 87 8.34 6.37 -5.10
N ILE A 88 8.37 5.37 -4.22
CA ILE A 88 8.22 3.95 -4.59
C ILE A 88 6.91 3.76 -5.35
N TYR A 89 5.81 4.31 -4.86
CA TYR A 89 4.51 4.23 -5.55
C TYR A 89 4.57 4.85 -6.96
N ALA A 90 5.22 6.00 -7.13
CA ALA A 90 5.33 6.66 -8.43
C ALA A 90 6.13 5.85 -9.46
N VAL A 91 7.16 5.11 -9.02
CA VAL A 91 8.13 4.48 -9.93
C VAL A 91 7.96 2.96 -10.07
N HIS A 92 7.42 2.28 -9.06
CA HIS A 92 7.41 0.81 -8.99
C HIS A 92 6.76 0.16 -10.22
N PHE A 93 5.63 0.68 -10.68
CA PHE A 93 4.87 0.08 -11.79
C PHE A 93 5.67 0.07 -13.09
N MET A 94 6.41 1.15 -13.37
CA MET A 94 7.26 1.24 -14.55
C MET A 94 8.39 0.20 -14.51
N ILE A 95 9.07 0.07 -13.38
CA ILE A 95 10.16 -0.90 -13.18
C ILE A 95 9.62 -2.33 -13.31
N ILE A 96 8.50 -2.63 -12.66
CA ILE A 96 7.90 -3.97 -12.69
C ILE A 96 7.49 -4.33 -14.12
N GLN A 97 6.81 -3.44 -14.85
CA GLN A 97 6.41 -3.72 -16.23
C GLN A 97 7.61 -3.91 -17.16
N PHE A 98 8.62 -3.06 -17.02
CA PHE A 98 9.85 -3.18 -17.80
C PHE A 98 10.56 -4.50 -17.51
N GLY A 99 10.79 -4.81 -16.22
CA GLY A 99 11.47 -6.02 -15.79
C GLY A 99 10.75 -7.29 -16.25
N ASN A 100 9.41 -7.33 -16.11
CA ASN A 100 8.62 -8.44 -16.66
C ASN A 100 8.81 -8.57 -18.16
N LYS A 101 8.63 -7.50 -18.93
CA LYS A 101 8.71 -7.57 -20.39
C LYS A 101 10.09 -8.01 -20.89
N VAL A 102 11.16 -7.53 -20.25
CA VAL A 102 12.54 -7.93 -20.59
C VAL A 102 12.77 -9.41 -20.29
N VAL A 103 12.43 -9.86 -19.08
CA VAL A 103 12.75 -11.23 -18.65
C VAL A 103 11.89 -12.24 -19.40
N HIS A 104 10.60 -11.99 -19.60
CA HIS A 104 9.75 -12.88 -20.41
C HIS A 104 10.22 -12.94 -21.87
N LYS A 105 10.77 -11.84 -22.41
CA LYS A 105 11.36 -11.84 -23.76
C LYS A 105 12.66 -12.64 -23.84
N MET A 106 13.48 -12.63 -22.78
CA MET A 106 14.79 -13.30 -22.76
C MET A 106 14.72 -14.77 -22.37
N ALA A 107 13.94 -15.09 -21.35
CA ALA A 107 13.85 -16.43 -20.74
C ALA A 107 12.61 -17.22 -21.19
N GLY A 108 11.75 -16.60 -22.01
CA GLY A 108 10.48 -17.18 -22.46
C GLY A 108 9.35 -16.96 -21.46
N ASP A 109 8.14 -17.32 -21.87
CA ASP A 109 6.96 -17.16 -21.04
C ASP A 109 6.67 -18.46 -20.27
N SER A 110 6.89 -18.42 -18.96
CA SER A 110 6.68 -19.55 -18.07
C SER A 110 6.13 -19.09 -16.73
N MET A 111 5.23 -19.89 -16.17
CA MET A 111 4.67 -19.67 -14.84
C MET A 111 5.77 -19.56 -13.76
N TYR A 112 6.83 -20.36 -13.85
CA TYR A 112 7.95 -20.32 -12.89
C TYR A 112 8.72 -19.00 -12.95
N ILE A 113 8.90 -18.45 -14.15
CA ILE A 113 9.54 -17.14 -14.37
C ILE A 113 8.66 -16.04 -13.77
N GLY A 114 7.35 -16.09 -14.01
CA GLY A 114 6.40 -15.15 -13.40
C GLY A 114 6.44 -15.18 -11.87
N MET A 115 6.48 -16.36 -11.25
CA MET A 115 6.62 -16.48 -9.79
C MET A 115 7.93 -15.90 -9.27
N LEU A 116 9.05 -16.18 -9.95
CA LEU A 116 10.34 -15.62 -9.57
C LEU A 116 10.32 -14.10 -9.64
N LEU A 117 9.78 -13.54 -10.72
CA LEU A 117 9.68 -12.10 -10.93
C LEU A 117 8.78 -11.41 -9.91
N PHE A 118 7.71 -12.08 -9.49
CA PHE A 118 6.83 -11.57 -8.44
C PHE A 118 7.58 -11.31 -7.12
N VAL A 119 8.59 -12.14 -6.79
CA VAL A 119 9.41 -11.96 -5.58
C VAL A 119 10.58 -11.02 -5.82
N VAL A 120 11.26 -11.13 -6.97
CA VAL A 120 12.51 -10.41 -7.25
C VAL A 120 12.26 -8.94 -7.60
N LEU A 121 11.26 -8.63 -8.42
CA LEU A 121 11.05 -7.26 -8.90
C LEU A 121 10.71 -6.26 -7.79
N PRO A 122 9.90 -6.59 -6.77
CA PRO A 122 9.70 -5.69 -5.63
C PRO A 122 11.00 -5.33 -4.91
N VAL A 123 11.92 -6.30 -4.77
CA VAL A 123 13.24 -6.05 -4.15
C VAL A 123 14.06 -5.09 -5.03
N VAL A 124 14.06 -5.31 -6.35
CA VAL A 124 14.74 -4.43 -7.32
C VAL A 124 14.18 -3.01 -7.23
N VAL A 125 12.84 -2.85 -7.15
CA VAL A 125 12.18 -1.55 -6.99
C VAL A 125 12.67 -0.84 -5.73
N VAL A 126 12.68 -1.50 -4.58
CA VAL A 126 13.08 -0.88 -3.31
C VAL A 126 14.55 -0.46 -3.36
N ILE A 127 15.43 -1.31 -3.88
CA ILE A 127 16.86 -1.00 -4.02
C ILE A 127 17.05 0.20 -4.94
N PHE A 128 16.43 0.19 -6.12
CA PHE A 128 16.49 1.29 -7.06
C PHE A 128 16.02 2.60 -6.40
N CYS A 129 14.85 2.59 -5.78
CA CYS A 129 14.27 3.77 -5.16
C CYS A 129 15.13 4.29 -3.99
N TYR A 130 15.77 3.41 -3.23
CA TYR A 130 16.68 3.81 -2.15
C TYR A 130 17.89 4.58 -2.68
N TYR A 131 18.55 4.09 -3.72
CA TYR A 131 19.72 4.78 -4.27
C TYR A 131 19.35 6.05 -5.01
N THR A 132 18.29 6.05 -5.81
CA THR A 132 17.88 7.24 -6.58
C THR A 132 17.33 8.33 -5.69
N SER A 133 16.58 8.00 -4.63
CA SER A 133 16.14 8.99 -3.63
C SER A 133 17.32 9.69 -2.95
N ARG A 134 18.33 8.93 -2.53
CA ARG A 134 19.54 9.49 -1.90
C ARG A 134 20.34 10.36 -2.86
N PHE A 135 20.42 9.95 -4.12
CA PHE A 135 21.06 10.74 -5.18
C PHE A 135 20.30 12.04 -5.44
N MET A 136 18.98 11.98 -5.67
CA MET A 136 18.14 13.14 -5.94
C MET A 136 18.07 14.11 -4.75
N ALA A 137 17.98 13.60 -3.53
CA ALA A 137 18.02 14.41 -2.32
C ALA A 137 19.32 15.22 -2.20
N ARG A 138 20.45 14.68 -2.69
CA ARG A 138 21.76 15.35 -2.68
C ARG A 138 21.93 16.35 -3.82
N TYR A 139 21.56 15.99 -5.05
CA TYR A 139 21.90 16.79 -6.24
C TYR A 139 20.75 17.66 -6.77
N THR A 140 19.50 17.25 -6.56
CA THR A 140 18.30 17.94 -7.07
C THR A 140 17.20 18.06 -6.01
N PRO A 141 17.48 18.71 -4.86
CA PRO A 141 16.57 18.72 -3.71
C PRO A 141 15.19 19.35 -4.00
N GLY A 142 15.11 20.29 -4.94
CA GLY A 142 13.83 20.88 -5.36
C GLY A 142 12.91 19.87 -6.03
N ILE A 143 13.45 19.05 -6.95
CA ILE A 143 12.71 17.98 -7.63
C ILE A 143 12.37 16.87 -6.62
N TRP A 144 13.31 16.53 -5.74
CA TRP A 144 13.11 15.54 -4.70
C TRP A 144 11.93 15.89 -3.78
N LYS A 145 11.79 17.15 -3.35
CA LYS A 145 10.63 17.57 -2.52
C LYS A 145 9.29 17.33 -3.19
N ILE A 146 9.19 17.50 -4.50
CA ILE A 146 7.96 17.21 -5.24
C ILE A 146 7.72 15.70 -5.29
N LEU A 147 8.75 14.92 -5.61
CA LEU A 147 8.69 13.47 -5.75
C LEU A 147 8.58 12.70 -4.42
N SER A 148 8.97 13.31 -3.31
CA SER A 148 8.80 12.74 -1.96
C SER A 148 7.50 13.20 -1.30
N GLY A 149 6.78 14.16 -1.90
CA GLY A 149 5.59 14.76 -1.29
C GLY A 149 5.90 15.65 -0.10
N ASN A 150 7.09 16.27 -0.10
CA ASN A 150 7.67 17.06 0.99
C ASN A 150 7.78 16.28 2.31
N ARG A 151 7.99 14.97 2.19
CA ARG A 151 8.34 14.05 3.27
C ARG A 151 9.81 13.64 3.17
#